data_AF-A0AAU6KYF8-F1
#
_entry.id   AF-A0AAU6KYF8-F1
#
_cell.length_a   1.000
_cell.length_b   1.000
_cell.length_c   1.000
_cell.angle_alpha   90.00
_cell.angle_beta   90.00
_cell.angle_gamma   90.00
#
_symmetry.space_group_name_H-M   'P 1'
#
loop_
_entity.id
_entity.type
_entity.pdbx_description
1 polymer ?
#
loop_
_entity_poly.entity_id
_entity_poly.type
_entity_poly.pdbx_seq_one_letter_code
_entity_poly.pdbx_strand_id
1 'polypeptide(L)'
;MRCGQKTVRRWLHRFNRSGLEGLEDLGGQGRKRRITEAERSRIVGLVRLTPPGRLEVQPSNEMWAADEPRPSEWTLDALAAAARDLGIEISRSQVRRILLAEGVRRRRTRSWTRTPADRRKPGSTAPYASGTATRSR
;
A
#
# COMPACT_ATOMS: atom_id res chain seq x y z
N MET A 1 21.33 -31.83 -2.46
CA MET A 1 21.62 -30.85 -3.52
C MET A 1 22.38 -31.55 -4.64
N ARG A 2 21.84 -31.62 -5.87
CA ARG A 2 22.60 -32.10 -7.03
C ARG A 2 23.06 -30.90 -7.85
N CYS A 3 24.36 -30.57 -7.76
CA CYS A 3 24.98 -29.57 -8.61
C CYS A 3 25.25 -30.20 -9.99
N GLY A 4 24.84 -29.56 -11.07
CA GLY A 4 25.11 -30.06 -12.43
C GLY A 4 26.61 -30.01 -12.76
N GLN A 5 27.12 -31.01 -13.49
CA GLN A 5 28.55 -31.10 -13.84
C GLN A 5 29.10 -29.84 -14.53
N LYS A 6 28.27 -29.17 -15.34
CA LYS A 6 28.63 -27.90 -16.01
C LYS A 6 28.93 -26.79 -15.01
N THR A 7 28.14 -26.70 -13.94
CA THR A 7 28.33 -25.72 -12.86
C THR A 7 29.65 -26.00 -12.16
N VAL A 8 29.90 -27.24 -11.75
CA VAL A 8 31.14 -27.66 -11.07
C VAL A 8 32.38 -27.31 -11.92
N ARG A 9 32.36 -27.64 -13.22
CA ARG A 9 33.45 -27.28 -14.15
C ARG A 9 33.72 -25.78 -14.20
N ARG A 10 32.66 -24.95 -14.22
CA ARG A 10 32.79 -23.49 -14.27
C ARG A 10 33.42 -22.92 -12.99
N TRP A 11 33.01 -23.44 -11.83
CA TRP A 11 33.57 -23.06 -10.54
C TRP A 11 35.04 -23.47 -10.40
N LEU A 12 35.40 -24.69 -10.82
CA LEU A 12 36.78 -25.16 -10.82
C LEU A 12 37.68 -24.29 -11.72
N HIS A 13 37.19 -23.93 -12.91
CA HIS A 13 37.93 -23.05 -13.81
C HIS A 13 38.17 -21.65 -13.25
N ARG A 14 37.19 -21.11 -12.51
CA ARG A 14 37.33 -19.82 -11.81
C ARG A 14 38.33 -19.91 -10.67
N PHE A 15 38.25 -20.96 -9.86
CA PHE A 15 39.18 -21.21 -8.77
C PHE A 15 40.62 -21.33 -9.28
N ASN A 16 40.85 -22.11 -10.33
CA ASN A 16 42.20 -22.28 -10.91
C ASN A 16 42.78 -20.99 -11.47
N ARG A 17 41.94 -20.01 -11.84
CA ARG A 17 42.38 -18.73 -12.41
C ARG A 17 42.65 -17.67 -11.35
N SER A 18 41.81 -17.60 -10.32
CA SER A 18 41.75 -16.45 -9.40
C SER A 18 41.74 -16.88 -7.92
N GLY A 19 41.99 -18.16 -7.64
CA GLY A 19 41.96 -18.69 -6.29
C GLY A 19 40.60 -18.50 -5.62
N LEU A 20 40.62 -18.08 -4.35
CA LEU A 20 39.43 -17.82 -3.55
C LEU A 20 38.59 -16.65 -4.08
N GLU A 21 39.21 -15.60 -4.64
CA GLU A 21 38.48 -14.48 -5.28
C GLU A 21 37.61 -14.96 -6.46
N GLY A 22 38.04 -16.03 -7.15
CA GLY A 22 37.27 -16.66 -8.21
C GLY A 22 35.95 -17.28 -7.73
N LEU A 23 35.81 -17.52 -6.43
CA LEU A 23 34.60 -18.06 -5.83
C LEU A 23 33.62 -16.96 -5.35
N GLU A 24 33.99 -15.69 -5.45
CA GLU A 24 33.11 -14.60 -5.06
C GLU A 24 31.88 -14.49 -5.97
N ASP A 25 30.78 -13.99 -5.39
CA ASP A 25 29.59 -13.65 -6.16
C ASP A 25 29.87 -12.39 -6.98
N LEU A 26 30.24 -12.58 -8.24
CA LEU A 26 30.50 -11.49 -9.20
C LEU A 26 29.23 -10.73 -9.62
N GLY A 27 28.08 -11.03 -9.01
CA GLY A 27 26.80 -10.45 -9.37
C GLY A 27 26.28 -11.00 -10.70
N GLY A 28 24.96 -10.92 -10.88
CA GLY A 28 24.32 -11.36 -12.11
C GLY A 28 24.74 -10.49 -13.30
N GLN A 29 25.16 -11.12 -14.41
CA GLN A 29 25.45 -10.46 -15.70
C GLN A 29 24.18 -9.94 -16.43
N GLY A 30 23.05 -9.89 -15.72
CA GLY A 30 21.78 -9.44 -16.28
C GLY A 30 21.71 -7.92 -16.41
N ARG A 31 20.66 -7.46 -17.10
CA ARG A 31 20.35 -6.02 -17.18
C ARG A 31 20.22 -5.46 -15.76
N LYS A 32 21.04 -4.45 -15.45
CA LYS A 32 20.97 -3.71 -14.19
C LYS A 32 19.55 -3.17 -14.00
N ARG A 33 19.02 -3.29 -12.79
CA ARG A 33 17.70 -2.75 -12.45
C ARG A 33 17.73 -1.23 -12.68
N ARG A 34 16.63 -0.67 -13.21
CA ARG A 34 16.48 0.78 -13.44
C ARG A 34 16.50 1.60 -12.14
N ILE A 35 16.16 0.97 -11.02
CA ILE A 35 16.13 1.58 -9.70
C ILE A 35 17.20 0.87 -8.86
N THR A 36 18.10 1.67 -8.28
CA THR A 36 19.16 1.23 -7.38
C THR A 36 18.59 0.82 -6.02
N GLU A 37 19.35 0.05 -5.25
CA GLU A 37 18.92 -0.33 -3.90
C GLU A 37 18.77 0.90 -2.99
N ALA A 38 19.61 1.92 -3.16
CA ALA A 38 19.52 3.17 -2.40
C ALA A 38 18.19 3.91 -2.66
N GLU A 39 17.77 4.03 -3.91
CA GLU A 39 16.47 4.62 -4.26
C GLU A 39 15.31 3.79 -3.72
N ARG A 40 15.44 2.47 -3.77
CA ARG A 40 14.46 1.54 -3.21
C ARG A 40 14.30 1.74 -1.70
N SER A 41 15.41 1.87 -0.96
CA SER A 41 15.39 2.17 0.47
C SER A 41 14.76 3.55 0.76
N ARG A 42 15.04 4.56 -0.06
CA ARG A 42 14.39 5.89 0.07
C ARG A 42 12.88 5.81 -0.09
N ILE A 43 12.39 5.07 -1.09
CA ILE A 43 10.95 4.87 -1.31
C ILE A 43 10.30 4.16 -0.11
N VAL A 44 10.96 3.16 0.48
CA VAL A 44 10.47 2.49 1.69
C VAL A 44 10.47 3.43 2.90
N GLY A 45 11.49 4.31 3.00
CA GLY A 45 11.57 5.35 4.02
C GLY A 45 10.40 6.32 3.97
N LEU A 46 9.99 6.76 2.77
CA LEU A 46 8.84 7.67 2.59
C LEU A 46 7.56 7.12 3.22
N VAL A 47 7.32 5.81 3.12
CA VAL A 47 6.11 5.18 3.70
C VAL A 47 6.04 5.34 5.22
N ARG A 48 7.19 5.49 5.89
CA ARG A 48 7.26 5.66 7.35
C ARG A 48 7.02 7.10 7.78
N LEU A 49 7.14 8.07 6.89
CA LEU A 49 6.93 9.49 7.18
C LEU A 49 5.43 9.83 7.25
N THR A 50 5.10 10.93 7.92
CA THR A 50 3.76 11.51 7.88
C THR A 50 3.43 11.91 6.43
N PRO A 51 2.28 11.48 5.88
CA PRO A 51 1.80 12.00 4.61
C PRO A 51 1.65 13.54 4.69
N PRO A 52 2.09 14.29 3.67
CA PRO A 52 2.10 15.76 3.71
C PRO A 52 0.71 16.42 3.82
N GLY A 53 -0.35 15.72 3.40
CA GLY A 53 -1.73 16.18 3.57
C GLY A 53 -2.38 15.75 4.89
N ARG A 54 -1.64 15.09 5.80
CA ARG A 54 -2.18 14.70 7.10
C ARG A 54 -2.21 15.94 8.00
N LEU A 55 -3.38 16.20 8.57
CA LEU A 55 -3.57 17.19 9.63
C LEU A 55 -2.68 16.80 10.82
N GLU A 56 -1.69 17.61 11.12
CA GLU A 56 -0.91 17.52 12.36
C GLU A 56 -1.39 18.58 13.34
N VAL A 57 -1.50 18.20 14.62
CA VAL A 57 -1.84 19.13 15.70
C VAL A 57 -0.53 19.80 16.14
N GLN A 58 -0.43 21.11 15.93
CA GLN A 58 0.73 21.88 16.38
C GLN A 58 0.67 22.16 17.89
N PRO A 59 1.80 22.56 18.53
CA PRO A 59 1.82 22.93 19.94
C PRO A 59 0.86 24.07 20.31
N SER A 60 0.43 24.86 19.33
CA SER A 60 -0.63 25.88 19.44
C SER A 60 -2.04 25.30 19.55
N ASN A 61 -2.20 23.97 19.52
CA ASN A 61 -3.47 23.26 19.51
C ASN A 61 -4.34 23.54 18.26
N GLU A 62 -3.72 24.03 17.20
CA GLU A 62 -4.32 24.22 15.88
C GLU A 62 -3.99 23.02 14.98
N MET A 63 -4.97 22.57 14.20
CA MET A 63 -4.81 21.48 13.22
C MET A 63 -4.51 22.08 11.85
N TRP A 64 -3.33 21.78 11.30
CA TRP A 64 -2.94 22.23 9.96
C TRP A 64 -2.34 21.06 9.17
N ALA A 65 -2.74 20.89 7.90
CA ALA A 65 -2.04 20.07 6.93
C ALA A 65 -0.98 20.91 6.18
N ALA A 66 0.27 20.44 6.15
CA ALA A 66 1.37 21.16 5.49
C ALA A 66 1.07 21.46 4.00
N ASP A 67 0.34 20.57 3.32
CA ASP A 67 -0.20 20.77 1.98
C ASP A 67 -1.66 20.30 1.92
N GLU A 68 -2.63 21.22 2.07
CA GLU A 68 -4.07 20.93 2.00
C GLU A 68 -4.56 20.15 0.75
N PRO A 69 -4.03 20.34 -0.49
CA PRO A 69 -4.50 19.56 -1.63
C PRO A 69 -3.93 18.14 -1.69
N ARG A 70 -2.99 17.78 -0.79
CA ARG A 70 -2.29 16.51 -0.85
C ARG A 70 -3.03 15.44 -0.04
N PRO A 71 -2.92 14.14 -0.39
CA PRO A 71 -3.63 13.10 0.36
C PRO A 71 -3.17 13.01 1.82
N SER A 72 -4.13 12.87 2.73
CA SER A 72 -3.91 12.65 4.18
C SER A 72 -3.39 11.25 4.53
N GLU A 73 -3.32 10.38 3.53
CA GLU A 73 -2.76 9.03 3.60
C GLU A 73 -1.84 8.76 2.40
N TRP A 74 -0.80 7.95 2.59
CA TRP A 74 0.09 7.52 1.51
C TRP A 74 -0.64 6.60 0.53
N THR A 75 -1.21 7.20 -0.51
CA THR A 75 -1.66 6.45 -1.69
C THR A 75 -0.46 6.06 -2.56
N LEU A 76 -0.60 5.04 -3.41
CA LEU A 76 0.48 4.63 -4.32
C LEU A 76 0.86 5.76 -5.29
N ASP A 77 -0.12 6.59 -5.69
CA ASP A 77 0.12 7.73 -6.57
C ASP A 77 0.80 8.88 -5.83
N ALA A 78 0.41 9.15 -4.57
CA ALA A 78 1.06 10.15 -3.73
C ALA A 78 2.53 9.78 -3.44
N LEU A 79 2.80 8.49 -3.22
CA LEU A 79 4.17 8.00 -3.03
C LEU A 79 4.99 8.09 -4.31
N ALA A 80 4.39 7.81 -5.47
CA ALA A 80 5.05 7.98 -6.77
C ALA A 80 5.34 9.46 -7.06
N ALA A 81 4.43 10.37 -6.68
CA ALA A 81 4.66 11.81 -6.79
C ALA A 81 5.80 12.26 -5.87
N ALA A 82 5.77 11.88 -4.59
CA ALA A 82 6.85 12.20 -3.65
C ALA A 82 8.21 11.63 -4.08
N ALA A 83 8.24 10.43 -4.67
CA ALA A 83 9.47 9.86 -5.20
C ALA A 83 10.00 10.65 -6.41
N ARG A 84 9.11 11.13 -7.29
CA ARG A 84 9.48 12.01 -8.42
C ARG A 84 9.97 13.37 -7.95
N ASP A 85 9.39 13.93 -6.89
CA ASP A 85 9.85 15.17 -6.25
C ASP A 85 11.31 15.02 -5.74
N LEU A 86 11.72 13.79 -5.38
CA LEU A 86 13.10 13.44 -4.99
C LEU A 86 14.00 13.05 -6.19
N GLY A 87 13.53 13.21 -7.42
CA GLY A 87 14.26 12.87 -8.65
C GLY A 87 14.26 11.38 -8.99
N ILE A 88 13.42 10.56 -8.35
CA ILE A 88 13.34 9.13 -8.61
C ILE A 88 12.19 8.86 -9.60
N GLU A 89 12.55 8.53 -10.84
CA GLU A 89 11.60 8.19 -11.89
C GLU A 89 10.99 6.80 -11.66
N ILE A 90 9.79 6.76 -11.05
CA ILE A 90 9.09 5.53 -10.71
C ILE A 90 7.59 5.56 -11.06
N SER A 91 7.11 4.48 -11.66
CA SER A 91 5.67 4.27 -11.90
C SER A 91 4.94 3.73 -10.66
N ARG A 92 3.63 4.01 -10.56
CA ARG A 92 2.73 3.44 -9.53
C ARG A 92 2.87 1.92 -9.37
N SER A 93 2.97 1.20 -10.48
CA SER A 93 3.11 -0.26 -10.50
C SER A 93 4.45 -0.74 -9.93
N GLN A 94 5.53 0.01 -10.19
CA GLN A 94 6.84 -0.27 -9.59
C GLN A 94 6.83 0.00 -8.08
N VAL A 95 6.22 1.10 -7.63
CA VAL A 95 6.03 1.38 -6.19
C VAL A 95 5.35 0.20 -5.51
N ARG A 96 4.21 -0.24 -6.04
CA ARG A 96 3.47 -1.40 -5.48
C ARG A 96 4.35 -2.64 -5.37
N ARG A 97 5.13 -2.96 -6.41
CA ARG A 97 6.01 -4.13 -6.43
C ARG A 97 7.11 -4.03 -5.37
N ILE A 98 7.72 -2.86 -5.21
CA ILE A 98 8.75 -2.62 -4.19
C ILE A 98 8.16 -2.83 -2.81
N LEU A 99 7.01 -2.22 -2.52
CA LEU A 99 6.36 -2.32 -1.21
C LEU A 99 5.95 -3.76 -0.86
N LEU A 100 5.44 -4.52 -1.84
CA LEU A 100 5.11 -5.94 -1.64
C LEU A 100 6.35 -6.79 -1.39
N ALA A 101 7.44 -6.55 -2.14
CA ALA A 101 8.69 -7.27 -1.96
C ALA A 101 9.34 -7.00 -0.59
N GLU A 102 9.13 -5.81 -0.04
CA GLU A 102 9.61 -5.40 1.29
C GLU A 102 8.62 -5.75 2.43
N GLY A 103 7.53 -6.46 2.12
CA GLY A 103 6.55 -6.88 3.13
C GLY A 103 5.77 -5.72 3.78
N VAL A 104 5.72 -4.55 3.14
CA VAL A 104 5.02 -3.38 3.67
C VAL A 104 3.51 -3.63 3.63
N ARG A 105 2.95 -3.92 4.81
CA ARG A 105 1.52 -4.17 4.96
C ARG A 105 0.74 -2.86 4.96
N ARG A 106 -0.23 -2.74 4.05
CA ARG A 106 -1.17 -1.61 4.05
C ARG A 106 -1.95 -1.60 5.36
N ARG A 107 -1.89 -0.49 6.09
CA ARG A 107 -2.76 -0.27 7.25
C ARG A 107 -4.18 -0.10 6.73
N ARG A 108 -5.12 -0.92 7.24
CA ARG A 108 -6.55 -0.70 7.02
C ARG A 108 -7.01 0.37 7.99
N THR A 109 -7.42 1.52 7.47
CA THR A 109 -8.17 2.51 8.25
C THR A 109 -9.48 1.88 8.67
N ARG A 110 -9.76 1.86 9.98
CA ARG A 110 -11.07 1.43 10.49
C ARG A 110 -12.06 2.55 10.19
N SER A 111 -12.99 2.30 9.27
CA SER A 111 -14.12 3.22 9.07
C SER A 111 -15.08 3.07 10.25
N TRP A 112 -15.16 4.12 11.07
CA TRP A 112 -16.08 4.18 12.22
C TRP A 112 -17.40 4.82 11.80
N THR A 113 -18.03 4.32 10.74
CA THR A 113 -19.36 4.78 10.33
C THR A 113 -20.15 3.59 9.78
N ARG A 114 -20.82 2.88 10.69
CA ARG A 114 -21.97 2.05 10.32
C ARG A 114 -23.18 2.55 11.08
N THR A 115 -23.79 3.61 10.56
CA THR A 115 -25.11 4.04 11.02
C THR A 115 -26.06 2.87 10.79
N PRO A 116 -26.74 2.32 11.80
CA PRO A 116 -27.80 1.35 11.56
C PRO A 116 -28.87 2.08 10.76
N ALA A 117 -29.07 1.69 9.50
CA ALA A 117 -30.21 2.17 8.74
C ALA A 117 -31.48 1.79 9.52
N ASP A 118 -32.31 2.81 9.76
CA ASP A 118 -33.66 2.72 10.31
C ASP A 118 -34.38 1.47 9.77
N ARG A 119 -34.60 0.48 10.66
CA ARG A 119 -35.40 -0.71 10.37
C ARG A 119 -36.87 -0.34 10.55
N ARG A 120 -37.39 0.58 9.73
CA ARG A 120 -38.84 0.83 9.64
C ARG A 120 -39.52 -0.43 9.13
N LYS A 121 -40.23 -1.13 10.02
CA LYS A 121 -41.14 -2.20 9.65
C LYS A 121 -42.41 -1.57 9.04
N PRO A 122 -42.80 -1.88 7.80
CA PRO A 122 -44.14 -1.53 7.33
C PRO A 122 -45.12 -2.51 7.98
N GLY A 123 -45.97 -2.03 8.88
CA GLY A 123 -46.95 -2.89 9.53
C GLY A 123 -47.70 -2.20 10.65
N SER A 124 -48.54 -1.21 10.32
CA SER A 124 -49.67 -0.86 11.18
C SER A 124 -50.66 0.06 10.46
N THR A 125 -51.96 -0.24 10.68
CA THR A 125 -53.20 0.51 10.35
C THR A 125 -53.97 -0.10 9.16
N ALA A 126 -55.17 -0.67 9.29
CA ALA A 126 -56.12 -0.84 10.41
C ALA A 126 -57.09 -2.01 10.09
N PRO A 127 -57.76 -2.62 11.09
CA PRO A 127 -58.77 -3.65 10.82
C PRO A 127 -60.08 -3.03 10.31
N TYR A 128 -60.69 -3.70 9.33
CA TYR A 128 -62.08 -3.45 8.95
C TYR A 128 -62.98 -3.87 10.11
N ALA A 129 -63.90 -3.00 10.53
CA ALA A 129 -64.98 -3.36 11.44
C ALA A 129 -66.30 -3.18 10.68
N SER A 130 -66.84 -4.29 10.20
CA SER A 130 -68.22 -4.42 9.76
C SER A 130 -69.15 -4.38 10.98
N GLY A 131 -70.10 -3.44 10.99
CA GLY A 131 -71.19 -3.37 11.97
C GLY A 131 -72.48 -2.90 11.29
N THR A 132 -73.44 -3.81 11.19
CA THR A 132 -74.76 -3.67 10.56
C THR A 132 -75.82 -3.07 11.49
N ALA A 133 -76.76 -2.30 10.88
CA ALA A 133 -78.17 -2.04 11.24
C ALA A 133 -78.47 -1.29 12.58
N THR A 134 -79.40 -0.33 12.69
CA THR A 134 -80.86 -0.52 12.58
C THR A 134 -81.64 0.82 12.76
N ARG A 135 -82.53 1.15 11.79
CA ARG A 135 -83.95 1.64 11.87
C ARG A 135 -84.40 3.01 12.45
N SER A 136 -85.38 3.55 11.70
CA SER A 136 -86.65 4.23 12.09
C SER A 136 -86.71 5.76 12.18
N ARG A 137 -87.51 6.37 11.29
CA ARG A 137 -88.87 6.83 11.62
C ARG A 137 -89.75 6.91 10.38
#